data_AF-A0A4U6CBI8-F1
#
_entry.id   AF-A0A4U6CBI8-F1
#
_cell.length_a   1.000
_cell.length_b   1.000
_cell.length_c   1.000
_cell.angle_alpha   90.00
_cell.angle_beta   90.00
_cell.angle_gamma   90.00
#
_symmetry.space_group_name_H-M   'P 1'
#
loop_
_entity.id
_entity.type
_entity.pdbx_description
1 polymer ?
#
loop_
_entity_poly.entity_id
_entity_poly.type
_entity_poly.pdbx_seq_one_letter_code
_entity_poly.pdbx_strand_id
1 'polypeptide(L)'
;MSDTSSPTPFDPSAGGGRHVARRVAFISLAAIALGFVMQAVIFVAKLASGAAIPAAQLFVDIAQGITWSLLVCVGVGTATSISKARPAMAGLLSMLVAPAALAVARASQKIMASLVEAAGQPAVLSVATISTLKALEYGLLGWLLARLVQRGSASALPYISVGALIGLTFGTAISVLTYRVAVAKGTPPQLPAVVSTSINEIIFPVGCAFVIYLGQLVTRSLIAGPGPQAG
;
A
#
# COMPACT_ATOMS: atom_id res chain seq x y z
N MET A 1 45.21 38.67 -22.08
CA MET A 1 43.73 38.70 -22.02
C MET A 1 43.22 37.70 -23.02
N SER A 2 42.75 36.55 -22.55
CA SER A 2 41.82 35.63 -23.25
C SER A 2 41.45 34.53 -22.24
N ASP A 3 40.45 34.81 -21.40
CA ASP A 3 39.79 33.78 -20.58
C ASP A 3 38.70 33.13 -21.44
N THR A 4 38.96 31.89 -21.90
CA THR A 4 37.99 31.06 -22.59
C THR A 4 37.21 30.25 -21.56
N SER A 5 36.16 30.84 -20.99
CA SER A 5 35.23 30.12 -20.11
C SER A 5 34.28 29.27 -20.97
N SER A 6 34.59 27.99 -21.12
CA SER A 6 33.66 27.00 -21.70
C SER A 6 32.43 26.86 -20.79
N PRO A 7 31.19 26.93 -21.31
CA PRO A 7 30.01 26.66 -20.51
C PRO A 7 29.97 25.16 -20.15
N THR A 8 29.91 24.85 -18.86
CA THR A 8 29.68 23.49 -18.37
C THR A 8 28.35 22.93 -18.91
N PRO A 9 28.29 21.68 -19.37
CA PRO A 9 27.04 21.06 -19.82
C PRO A 9 26.03 21.02 -18.66
N PHE A 10 24.86 21.62 -18.87
CA PHE A 10 23.71 21.44 -17.99
C PHE A 10 23.29 19.97 -18.09
N ASP A 11 23.57 19.14 -17.09
CA ASP A 11 23.15 17.74 -17.07
C ASP A 11 21.64 17.66 -16.79
N PRO A 12 20.77 17.38 -17.79
CA PRO A 12 19.32 17.36 -17.60
C PRO A 12 18.88 16.19 -16.70
N SER A 13 19.77 15.20 -16.52
CA SER A 13 19.52 13.96 -15.78
C SER A 13 19.46 14.17 -14.26
N ALA A 14 20.18 15.17 -13.75
CA ALA A 14 20.24 15.49 -12.32
C ALA A 14 18.89 16.01 -11.77
N GLY A 15 18.11 16.73 -12.60
CA GLY A 15 16.77 17.20 -12.24
C GLY A 15 15.75 16.06 -12.16
N GLY A 16 15.70 15.22 -13.21
CA GLY A 16 14.77 14.10 -13.31
C GLY A 16 14.91 13.07 -12.18
N GLY A 17 16.14 12.71 -11.82
CA GLY A 17 16.42 11.78 -10.72
C GLY A 17 15.93 12.28 -9.35
N ARG A 18 16.13 13.57 -9.06
CA ARG A 18 15.67 14.19 -7.81
C ARG A 18 14.16 14.20 -7.67
N HIS A 19 13.42 14.40 -8.76
CA HIS A 19 11.95 14.34 -8.74
C HIS A 19 11.43 12.94 -8.45
N VAL A 20 12.04 11.91 -9.04
CA VAL A 20 11.69 10.50 -8.78
C VAL A 20 12.01 10.13 -7.33
N ALA A 21 13.20 10.46 -6.84
CA ALA A 21 13.60 10.18 -5.46
C ALA A 21 12.67 10.84 -4.44
N ARG A 22 12.33 12.13 -4.63
CA ARG A 22 11.42 12.86 -3.74
C ARG A 22 10.01 12.27 -3.73
N ARG A 23 9.53 11.83 -4.89
CA ARG A 23 8.24 11.15 -5.01
C ARG A 23 8.23 9.82 -4.26
N VAL A 24 9.24 8.97 -4.48
CA VAL A 24 9.35 7.68 -3.79
C VAL A 24 9.45 7.87 -2.29
N ALA A 25 10.29 8.82 -1.82
CA ALA A 25 10.40 9.16 -0.41
C ALA A 25 9.05 9.60 0.18
N PHE A 26 8.30 10.45 -0.53
CA PHE A 26 6.97 10.87 -0.09
C PHE A 26 5.98 9.69 -0.01
N ILE A 27 5.94 8.84 -1.04
CA ILE A 27 5.07 7.64 -1.04
C ILE A 27 5.44 6.73 0.14
N SER A 28 6.72 6.52 0.41
CA SER A 28 7.19 5.71 1.54
C SER A 28 6.71 6.29 2.88
N LEU A 29 6.87 7.59 3.10
CA LEU A 29 6.42 8.25 4.33
C LEU A 29 4.90 8.18 4.48
N ALA A 30 4.16 8.46 3.42
CA ALA A 30 2.71 8.39 3.40
C ALA A 30 2.21 6.95 3.62
N ALA A 31 2.92 5.95 3.11
CA ALA A 31 2.60 4.54 3.31
C ALA A 31 2.87 4.06 4.75
N ILE A 32 3.94 4.56 5.38
CA ILE A 32 4.22 4.31 6.81
C ILE A 32 3.12 4.94 7.66
N ALA A 33 2.78 6.20 7.40
CA ALA A 33 1.67 6.89 8.08
C ALA A 33 0.34 6.13 7.89
N LEU A 34 0.05 5.67 6.67
CA LEU A 34 -1.11 4.83 6.38
C LEU A 34 -1.10 3.55 7.22
N GLY A 35 0.05 2.89 7.36
CA GLY A 35 0.18 1.70 8.20
C GLY A 35 -0.20 1.97 9.66
N PHE A 36 0.29 3.07 10.24
CA PHE A 36 -0.12 3.48 11.60
C PHE A 36 -1.60 3.80 11.70
N VAL A 37 -2.17 4.53 10.72
CA VAL A 37 -3.60 4.86 10.68
C VAL A 37 -4.44 3.59 10.62
N MET A 38 -4.10 2.65 9.72
CA MET A 38 -4.80 1.38 9.59
C MET A 38 -4.77 0.58 10.89
N GLN A 39 -3.62 0.52 11.56
CA GLN A 39 -3.49 -0.19 12.83
C GLN A 39 -4.30 0.49 13.94
N ALA A 40 -4.28 1.82 14.02
CA ALA A 40 -5.13 2.56 14.96
C ALA A 40 -6.62 2.27 14.74
N VAL A 41 -7.09 2.31 13.48
CA VAL A 41 -8.48 1.98 13.13
C VAL A 41 -8.83 0.54 13.52
N ILE A 42 -7.95 -0.42 13.20
CA ILE A 42 -8.13 -1.83 13.55
C ILE A 42 -8.21 -2.02 15.06
N PHE A 43 -7.35 -1.38 15.84
CA PHE A 43 -7.36 -1.51 17.30
C PHE A 43 -8.59 -0.86 17.93
N VAL A 44 -8.99 0.33 17.49
CA VAL A 44 -10.24 0.96 17.94
C VAL A 44 -11.43 0.04 17.64
N ALA A 45 -11.47 -0.57 16.46
CA ALA A 45 -12.55 -1.49 16.10
C ALA A 45 -12.53 -2.80 16.92
N LYS A 46 -11.34 -3.34 17.22
CA LYS A 46 -11.19 -4.51 18.11
C LYS A 46 -11.66 -4.19 19.53
N LEU A 47 -11.30 -3.02 20.08
CA LEU A 47 -11.74 -2.58 21.40
C LEU A 47 -13.26 -2.34 21.44
N ALA A 48 -13.80 -1.67 20.42
CA ALA A 48 -15.24 -1.43 20.32
C ALA A 48 -16.07 -2.72 20.17
N SER A 49 -15.45 -3.81 19.71
CA SER A 49 -16.06 -5.15 19.63
C SER A 49 -15.77 -6.04 20.86
N GLY A 50 -15.20 -5.48 21.93
CA GLY A 50 -15.00 -6.15 23.21
C GLY A 50 -13.72 -6.99 23.33
N ALA A 51 -12.76 -6.84 22.41
CA ALA A 51 -11.50 -7.57 22.50
C ALA A 51 -10.57 -7.00 23.57
N ALA A 52 -9.91 -7.89 24.32
CA ALA A 52 -8.67 -7.54 25.02
C ALA A 52 -7.51 -7.57 24.01
N ILE A 53 -6.67 -6.53 24.01
CA ILE A 53 -5.49 -6.43 23.13
C ILE A 53 -4.23 -6.59 23.99
N PRO A 54 -3.55 -7.74 23.94
CA PRO A 54 -2.26 -7.90 24.61
C PRO A 54 -1.23 -6.91 24.04
N ALA A 55 -0.48 -6.23 24.91
CA ALA A 55 0.54 -5.28 24.49
C ALA A 55 1.62 -5.92 23.60
N ALA A 56 1.95 -7.20 23.82
CA ALA A 56 2.86 -7.93 22.94
C ALA A 56 2.31 -8.08 21.51
N GLN A 57 1.02 -8.37 21.36
CA GLN A 57 0.37 -8.53 20.06
C GLN A 57 0.29 -7.20 19.29
N LEU A 58 0.20 -6.08 20.01
CA LEU A 58 0.21 -4.74 19.44
C LEU A 58 1.46 -4.50 18.57
N PHE A 59 2.64 -4.83 19.08
CA PHE A 59 3.90 -4.66 18.34
C PHE A 59 3.97 -5.54 17.09
N VAL A 60 3.47 -6.77 17.20
CA VAL A 60 3.41 -7.74 16.09
C VAL A 60 2.51 -7.24 14.97
N ASP A 61 1.30 -6.81 15.30
CA ASP A 61 0.31 -6.30 14.35
C ASP A 61 0.81 -4.99 13.68
N ILE A 62 1.45 -4.10 14.45
CA ILE A 62 2.06 -2.86 13.92
C ILE A 62 3.19 -3.15 12.93
N ALA A 63 4.13 -4.02 13.32
CA ALA A 63 5.28 -4.34 12.48
C ALA A 63 4.83 -4.97 11.15
N GLN A 64 3.87 -5.91 11.21
CA GLN A 64 3.30 -6.53 10.03
C GLN A 64 2.52 -5.51 9.17
N GLY A 65 1.70 -4.67 9.79
CA GLY A 65 0.85 -3.69 9.11
C GLY A 65 1.65 -2.59 8.39
N ILE A 66 2.66 -2.03 9.03
CA ILE A 66 3.53 -1.00 8.42
C ILE A 66 4.33 -1.59 7.28
N THR A 67 4.90 -2.79 7.49
CA THR A 67 5.68 -3.48 6.45
C THR A 67 4.83 -3.76 5.22
N TRP A 68 3.61 -4.27 5.41
CA TRP A 68 2.64 -4.47 4.34
C TRP A 68 2.35 -3.15 3.61
N SER A 69 2.03 -2.10 4.37
CA SER A 69 1.65 -0.81 3.83
C SER A 69 2.73 -0.19 2.96
N LEU A 70 3.95 -0.16 3.49
CA LEU A 70 5.12 0.38 2.82
C LEU A 70 5.40 -0.35 1.51
N LEU A 71 5.55 -1.67 1.55
CA LEU A 71 5.96 -2.45 0.38
C LEU A 71 4.92 -2.41 -0.73
N VAL A 72 3.64 -2.50 -0.38
CA VAL A 72 2.56 -2.48 -1.36
C VAL A 72 2.42 -1.09 -1.98
N CYS A 73 2.33 -0.03 -1.18
CA CYS A 73 2.13 1.33 -1.72
C CYS A 73 3.34 1.78 -2.56
N VAL A 74 4.56 1.50 -2.11
CA VAL A 74 5.78 1.82 -2.85
C VAL A 74 5.88 0.99 -4.12
N GLY A 75 5.61 -0.32 -4.05
CA GLY A 75 5.69 -1.19 -5.22
C GLY A 75 4.64 -0.85 -6.29
N VAL A 76 3.37 -0.65 -5.91
CA VAL A 76 2.30 -0.22 -6.84
C VAL A 76 2.56 1.20 -7.34
N GLY A 77 3.00 2.11 -6.46
CA GLY A 77 3.38 3.48 -6.83
C GLY A 77 4.52 3.51 -7.86
N THR A 78 5.52 2.64 -7.71
CA THR A 78 6.63 2.50 -8.65
C THR A 78 6.18 1.86 -9.96
N ALA A 79 5.40 0.77 -9.89
CA ALA A 79 4.84 0.08 -11.05
C ALA A 79 4.00 1.03 -11.93
N THR A 80 3.14 1.85 -11.31
CA THR A 80 2.33 2.86 -12.01
C THR A 80 3.17 4.02 -12.56
N SER A 81 4.33 4.31 -11.97
CA SER A 81 5.23 5.40 -12.40
C SER A 81 6.10 5.04 -13.59
N ILE A 82 6.59 3.80 -13.66
CA ILE A 82 7.48 3.33 -14.74
C ILE A 82 6.68 2.91 -15.97
N SER A 83 5.45 2.42 -15.77
CA SER A 83 4.62 1.86 -16.84
C SER A 83 3.81 2.92 -17.61
N LYS A 84 4.30 4.15 -17.75
CA LYS A 84 3.54 5.32 -18.26
C LYS A 84 2.85 5.07 -19.61
N ALA A 85 3.39 4.20 -20.45
CA ALA A 85 2.80 3.85 -21.75
C ALA A 85 1.91 2.59 -21.74
N ARG A 86 2.01 1.72 -20.72
CA ARG A 86 1.37 0.39 -20.72
C ARG A 86 0.77 0.06 -19.36
N PRO A 87 -0.52 0.36 -19.10
CA PRO A 87 -1.16 0.06 -17.81
C PRO A 87 -1.11 -1.42 -17.45
N ALA A 88 -1.13 -2.29 -18.48
CA ALA A 88 -1.00 -3.74 -18.29
C ALA A 88 0.31 -4.11 -17.56
N MET A 89 1.41 -3.43 -17.86
CA MET A 89 2.67 -3.65 -17.14
C MET A 89 2.59 -3.22 -15.68
N ALA A 90 1.91 -2.10 -15.38
CA ALA A 90 1.71 -1.69 -13.99
C ALA A 90 0.91 -2.74 -13.21
N GLY A 91 -0.10 -3.34 -13.85
CA GLY A 91 -0.86 -4.43 -13.27
C GLY A 91 0.00 -5.67 -13.02
N LEU A 92 0.73 -6.16 -14.02
CA LEU A 92 1.61 -7.33 -13.86
C LEU A 92 2.67 -7.13 -12.78
N LEU A 93 3.32 -5.96 -12.73
CA LEU A 93 4.29 -5.66 -11.68
C LEU A 93 3.63 -5.59 -10.30
N SER A 94 2.47 -4.95 -10.18
CA SER A 94 1.73 -4.86 -8.92
C SER A 94 1.23 -6.23 -8.44
N MET A 95 0.90 -7.12 -9.38
CA MET A 95 0.51 -8.50 -9.13
C MET A 95 1.65 -9.32 -8.51
N LEU A 96 2.91 -9.04 -8.85
CA LEU A 96 4.09 -9.66 -8.23
C LEU A 96 4.47 -9.01 -6.88
N VAL A 97 4.29 -7.69 -6.77
CA VAL A 97 4.59 -6.94 -5.54
C VAL A 97 3.77 -7.44 -4.35
N ALA A 98 2.47 -7.71 -4.51
CA ALA A 98 1.62 -8.05 -3.37
C ALA A 98 1.99 -9.39 -2.69
N PRO A 99 2.25 -10.51 -3.41
CA PRO A 99 2.77 -11.73 -2.80
C PRO A 99 4.13 -11.55 -2.12
N ALA A 100 5.04 -10.79 -2.74
CA ALA A 100 6.35 -10.50 -2.15
C ALA A 100 6.20 -9.71 -0.85
N ALA A 101 5.36 -8.67 -0.86
CA ALA A 101 5.03 -7.88 0.34
C ALA A 101 4.37 -8.75 1.42
N LEU A 102 3.49 -9.68 1.06
CA LEU A 102 2.86 -10.59 2.01
C LEU A 102 3.90 -11.49 2.69
N ALA A 103 4.82 -12.06 1.92
CA ALA A 103 5.87 -12.91 2.44
C ALA A 103 6.77 -12.15 3.43
N VAL A 104 7.18 -10.93 3.07
CA VAL A 104 8.01 -10.08 3.94
C VAL A 104 7.24 -9.65 5.19
N ALA A 105 5.99 -9.22 5.06
CA ALA A 105 5.16 -8.82 6.19
C ALA A 105 4.95 -9.98 7.18
N ARG A 106 4.74 -11.21 6.69
CA ARG A 106 4.65 -12.42 7.52
C ARG A 106 5.99 -12.78 8.18
N ALA A 107 7.11 -12.56 7.49
CA ALA A 107 8.44 -12.73 8.09
C ALA A 107 8.65 -11.73 9.24
N SER A 108 8.32 -10.44 9.03
CA SER A 108 8.36 -9.41 10.06
C SER A 108 7.45 -9.74 11.25
N GLN A 109 6.25 -10.27 10.99
CA GLN A 109 5.34 -10.75 12.04
C GLN A 109 5.98 -11.84 12.91
N LYS A 110 6.61 -12.84 12.28
CA LYS A 110 7.26 -13.96 12.98
C LYS A 110 8.44 -13.50 13.83
N ILE A 111 9.29 -12.63 13.26
CA ILE A 111 10.43 -12.05 13.99
C ILE A 111 9.91 -11.28 15.21
N MET A 112 8.95 -10.37 15.00
CA MET A 112 8.41 -9.57 16.10
C MET A 112 7.77 -10.45 17.18
N ALA A 113 6.99 -11.46 16.79
CA ALA A 113 6.35 -12.38 17.73
C ALA A 113 7.37 -13.15 18.58
N SER A 114 8.51 -13.54 17.99
CA SER A 114 9.59 -14.20 18.73
C SER A 114 10.28 -13.28 19.74
N LEU A 115 10.40 -11.98 19.45
CA LEU A 115 11.04 -11.01 20.35
C LEU A 115 10.20 -10.67 21.58
N VAL A 116 8.88 -10.78 21.47
CA VAL A 116 7.93 -10.45 22.54
C VAL A 116 7.24 -11.68 23.13
N GLU A 117 7.75 -12.88 22.81
CA GLU A 117 7.21 -14.19 23.24
C GLU A 117 5.70 -14.34 23.01
N ALA A 118 5.19 -13.73 21.94
CA ALA A 118 3.78 -13.82 21.56
C ALA A 118 3.54 -15.06 20.67
N ALA A 119 2.39 -15.70 20.88
CA ALA A 119 1.93 -16.74 19.96
C ALA A 119 1.63 -16.15 18.58
N GLY A 120 2.25 -16.69 17.54
CA GLY A 120 1.94 -16.30 16.16
C GLY A 120 0.49 -16.64 15.80
N GLN A 121 -0.21 -15.74 15.11
CA GLN A 121 -1.56 -16.04 14.65
C GLN A 121 -1.53 -17.08 13.52
N PRO A 122 -2.23 -18.23 13.68
CA PRO A 122 -2.29 -19.24 12.63
C PRO A 122 -3.02 -18.70 11.40
N ALA A 123 -2.47 -19.00 10.21
CA ALA A 123 -3.11 -18.63 8.96
C ALA A 123 -4.35 -19.51 8.72
N VAL A 124 -5.53 -18.89 8.67
CA VAL A 124 -6.79 -19.58 8.37
C VAL A 124 -6.80 -20.09 6.93
N LEU A 125 -6.47 -19.20 5.98
CA LEU A 125 -6.26 -19.54 4.57
C LEU A 125 -4.84 -20.01 4.33
N SER A 126 -4.67 -20.89 3.33
CA SER A 126 -3.33 -21.26 2.88
C SER A 126 -2.59 -20.02 2.34
N VAL A 127 -1.27 -19.97 2.54
CA VAL A 127 -0.43 -18.87 2.04
C VAL A 127 -0.57 -18.72 0.52
N ALA A 128 -0.65 -19.83 -0.20
CA ALA A 128 -0.86 -19.82 -1.65
C ALA A 128 -2.20 -19.15 -2.05
N THR A 129 -3.29 -19.48 -1.34
CA THR A 129 -4.62 -18.90 -1.61
C THR A 129 -4.63 -17.40 -1.38
N ILE A 130 -4.16 -16.93 -0.21
CA ILE A 130 -4.17 -15.50 0.08
C ILE A 130 -3.21 -14.73 -0.84
N SER A 131 -2.03 -15.28 -1.15
CA SER A 131 -1.09 -14.68 -2.10
C SER A 131 -1.70 -14.54 -3.48
N THR A 132 -2.43 -15.55 -3.97
CA THR A 132 -3.08 -15.51 -5.28
C THR A 132 -4.17 -14.43 -5.31
N LEU A 133 -5.03 -14.37 -4.30
CA LEU A 133 -6.09 -13.37 -4.21
C LEU A 133 -5.50 -11.95 -4.14
N LYS A 134 -4.47 -11.75 -3.31
CA LYS A 134 -3.74 -10.48 -3.22
C LYS A 134 -3.05 -10.11 -4.53
N ALA A 135 -2.44 -11.07 -5.23
CA ALA A 135 -1.84 -10.83 -6.54
C ALA A 135 -2.87 -10.27 -7.52
N LEU A 136 -4.04 -10.91 -7.61
CA LEU A 136 -5.12 -10.47 -8.49
C LEU A 136 -5.68 -9.09 -8.07
N GLU A 137 -5.90 -8.88 -6.77
CA GLU A 137 -6.38 -7.62 -6.19
C GLU A 137 -5.46 -6.45 -6.57
N TYR A 138 -4.18 -6.53 -6.22
CA TYR A 138 -3.23 -5.45 -6.47
C TYR A 138 -2.79 -5.36 -7.92
N GLY A 139 -2.86 -6.46 -8.67
CA GLY A 139 -2.69 -6.44 -10.11
C GLY A 139 -3.75 -5.61 -10.80
N LEU A 140 -5.02 -5.84 -10.47
CA LEU A 140 -6.12 -5.06 -11.01
C LEU A 140 -6.08 -3.61 -10.51
N LEU A 141 -5.78 -3.39 -9.23
CA LEU A 141 -5.59 -2.05 -8.66
C LEU A 141 -4.50 -1.28 -9.42
N GLY A 142 -3.30 -1.84 -9.55
CA GLY A 142 -2.17 -1.21 -10.24
C GLY A 142 -2.49 -0.88 -11.69
N TRP A 143 -3.21 -1.76 -12.40
CA TRP A 143 -3.67 -1.51 -13.76
C TRP A 143 -4.65 -0.33 -13.85
N LEU A 144 -5.68 -0.29 -12.99
CA LEU A 144 -6.66 0.80 -12.97
C LEU A 144 -6.03 2.13 -12.56
N LEU A 145 -5.18 2.13 -11.53
CA LEU A 145 -4.47 3.33 -11.10
C LEU A 145 -3.54 3.85 -12.19
N ALA A 146 -2.83 2.98 -12.92
CA ALA A 146 -2.02 3.40 -14.06
C ALA A 146 -2.85 4.06 -15.16
N ARG A 147 -4.08 3.57 -15.43
CA ARG A 147 -5.01 4.22 -16.36
C ARG A 147 -5.43 5.61 -15.89
N LEU A 148 -5.68 5.80 -14.59
CA LEU A 148 -6.01 7.13 -14.04
C LEU A 148 -4.82 8.09 -14.15
N VAL A 149 -3.61 7.60 -13.90
CA VAL A 149 -2.37 8.37 -14.07
C VAL A 149 -2.20 8.80 -15.53
N GLN A 150 -2.42 7.89 -16.49
CA GLN A 150 -2.35 8.20 -17.92
C GLN A 150 -3.37 9.23 -18.37
N ARG A 151 -4.60 9.16 -17.84
CA ARG A 151 -5.67 10.12 -18.11
C ARG A 151 -5.41 11.50 -17.49
N GLY A 152 -4.35 11.66 -16.70
CA GLY A 152 -4.00 12.94 -16.09
C GLY A 152 -5.00 13.39 -15.02
N SER A 153 -5.74 12.47 -14.40
CA SER A 153 -6.79 12.83 -13.44
C SER A 153 -6.27 13.71 -12.29
N ALA A 154 -6.86 14.89 -12.12
CA ALA A 154 -6.43 15.89 -11.14
C ALA A 154 -7.02 15.67 -9.74
N SER A 155 -8.15 14.96 -9.65
CA SER A 155 -8.92 14.77 -8.43
C SER A 155 -8.57 13.47 -7.70
N ALA A 156 -8.72 13.49 -6.38
CA ALA A 156 -8.53 12.30 -5.53
C ALA A 156 -9.65 11.26 -5.71
N LEU A 157 -10.86 11.73 -6.04
CA LEU A 157 -12.07 10.92 -6.04
C LEU A 157 -11.99 9.67 -6.94
N PRO A 158 -11.46 9.72 -8.18
CA PRO A 158 -11.30 8.53 -9.01
C PRO A 158 -10.33 7.49 -8.43
N TYR A 159 -9.28 7.93 -7.71
CA TYR A 159 -8.34 7.03 -7.06
C TYR A 159 -9.00 6.34 -5.87
N ILE A 160 -9.70 7.11 -5.03
CA ILE A 160 -10.45 6.59 -3.88
C ILE A 160 -11.53 5.61 -4.34
N SER A 161 -12.29 5.93 -5.40
CA SER A 161 -13.34 5.05 -5.91
C SER A 161 -12.80 3.75 -6.50
N VAL A 162 -11.67 3.80 -7.21
CA VAL A 162 -10.98 2.58 -7.67
C VAL A 162 -10.51 1.74 -6.48
N GLY A 163 -9.87 2.35 -5.48
CA GLY A 163 -9.46 1.66 -4.27
C GLY A 163 -10.66 1.03 -3.53
N ALA A 164 -11.77 1.75 -3.42
CA ALA A 164 -12.98 1.28 -2.75
C ALA A 164 -13.63 0.12 -3.51
N LEU A 165 -13.75 0.22 -4.84
CA LEU A 165 -14.30 -0.85 -5.66
C LEU A 165 -13.46 -2.14 -5.53
N ILE A 166 -12.14 -2.01 -5.62
CA ILE A 166 -11.23 -3.16 -5.48
C ILE A 166 -11.29 -3.74 -4.08
N GLY A 167 -11.18 -2.90 -3.04
CA GLY A 167 -11.23 -3.36 -1.66
C GLY A 167 -12.58 -3.99 -1.29
N LEU A 168 -13.70 -3.45 -1.77
CA LEU A 168 -15.02 -4.06 -1.55
C LEU A 168 -15.14 -5.41 -2.25
N THR A 169 -14.70 -5.52 -3.51
CA THR A 169 -14.82 -6.78 -4.26
C THR A 169 -13.89 -7.86 -3.73
N PHE A 170 -12.58 -7.59 -3.66
CA PHE A 170 -11.58 -8.57 -3.22
C PHE A 170 -11.59 -8.74 -1.70
N GLY A 171 -11.70 -7.66 -0.94
CA GLY A 171 -11.70 -7.72 0.52
C GLY A 171 -12.92 -8.44 1.09
N THR A 172 -14.10 -8.28 0.48
CA THR A 172 -15.27 -9.10 0.84
C THR A 172 -15.06 -10.56 0.46
N ALA A 173 -14.55 -10.84 -0.74
CA ALA A 173 -14.28 -12.22 -1.17
C ALA A 173 -13.28 -12.93 -0.25
N ILE A 174 -12.18 -12.26 0.11
CA ILE A 174 -11.16 -12.76 1.04
C ILE A 174 -11.77 -12.95 2.44
N SER A 175 -12.54 -11.99 2.95
CA SER A 175 -13.17 -12.08 4.26
C SER A 175 -14.16 -13.24 4.35
N VAL A 176 -15.04 -13.39 3.36
CA VAL A 176 -16.03 -14.47 3.30
C VAL A 176 -15.34 -15.83 3.17
N LEU A 177 -14.33 -15.94 2.30
CA LEU A 177 -13.59 -17.19 2.14
C LEU A 177 -12.86 -17.57 3.43
N THR A 178 -12.24 -16.59 4.10
CA THR A 178 -11.57 -16.78 5.40
C THR A 178 -12.57 -17.28 6.44
N TYR A 179 -13.73 -16.64 6.56
CA TYR A 179 -14.79 -17.04 7.47
C TYR A 179 -15.25 -18.48 7.22
N ARG A 180 -15.56 -18.83 5.97
CA ARG A 180 -16.04 -20.17 5.59
C ARG A 180 -15.01 -21.25 5.90
N VAL A 181 -13.73 -21.00 5.62
CA VAL A 181 -12.66 -21.95 5.92
C VAL A 181 -12.44 -22.10 7.43
N ALA A 182 -12.52 -21.01 8.19
CA ALA A 182 -12.42 -21.05 9.65
C ALA A 182 -13.54 -21.88 10.29
N VAL A 183 -14.79 -21.67 9.86
CA VAL A 183 -15.95 -22.45 10.29
C VAL A 183 -15.79 -23.93 9.93
N ALA A 184 -15.37 -24.23 8.69
CA ALA A 184 -15.14 -25.61 8.26
C ALA A 184 -14.03 -26.33 9.05
N LYS A 185 -13.07 -25.58 9.60
CA LYS A 185 -12.01 -26.10 10.49
C LYS A 185 -12.43 -26.15 11.97
N GLY A 186 -13.69 -25.89 12.30
CA GLY A 186 -14.19 -25.91 13.68
C GLY A 186 -13.69 -24.75 14.56
N THR A 187 -13.13 -23.70 13.95
CA THR A 187 -12.58 -22.53 14.66
C THR A 187 -13.25 -21.25 14.17
N PRO A 188 -14.57 -21.07 14.41
CA PRO A 188 -15.29 -19.89 13.94
C PRO A 188 -14.63 -18.61 14.47
N PRO A 189 -14.36 -17.62 13.60
CA PRO A 189 -13.65 -16.43 14.00
C PRO A 189 -14.53 -15.57 14.90
N GLN A 190 -13.95 -15.06 15.98
CA GLN A 190 -14.65 -14.13 16.87
C GLN A 190 -14.92 -12.79 16.16
N LEU A 191 -15.96 -12.08 16.58
CA LEU A 191 -16.36 -10.81 15.99
C LEU A 191 -15.19 -9.80 15.83
N PRO A 192 -14.28 -9.62 16.81
CA PRO A 192 -13.15 -8.71 16.64
C PRO A 192 -12.17 -9.11 15.53
N ALA A 193 -11.99 -10.42 15.31
CA ALA A 193 -11.13 -10.93 14.25
C ALA A 193 -11.75 -10.72 12.87
N VAL A 194 -13.07 -10.88 12.76
CA VAL A 194 -13.82 -10.60 11.53
C VAL A 194 -13.75 -9.12 11.19
N VAL A 195 -14.06 -8.26 12.17
CA VAL A 195 -14.06 -6.79 11.98
C VAL A 195 -12.68 -6.29 11.57
N SER A 196 -11.62 -6.70 12.28
CA SER A 196 -10.25 -6.28 11.96
C SER A 196 -9.78 -6.75 10.58
N THR A 197 -10.08 -8.00 10.21
CA THR A 197 -9.75 -8.51 8.89
C THR A 197 -10.50 -7.75 7.80
N SER A 198 -11.82 -7.55 7.95
CA SER A 198 -12.61 -6.82 6.96
C SER A 198 -12.17 -5.36 6.80
N ILE A 199 -11.85 -4.67 7.89
CA ILE A 199 -11.27 -3.32 7.85
C ILE A 199 -9.96 -3.32 7.06
N ASN A 200 -9.05 -4.25 7.37
CA ASN A 200 -7.76 -4.31 6.70
C ASN A 200 -7.92 -4.56 5.20
N GLU A 201 -8.76 -5.51 4.82
CA GLU A 201 -8.91 -5.92 3.43
C GLU A 201 -9.68 -4.89 2.57
N ILE A 202 -10.63 -4.16 3.15
CA ILE A 202 -11.47 -3.19 2.41
C ILE A 202 -10.86 -1.79 2.40
N ILE A 203 -10.39 -1.30 3.55
CA ILE A 203 -9.94 0.10 3.68
C ILE A 203 -8.53 0.28 3.13
N PHE A 204 -7.67 -0.74 3.24
CA PHE A 204 -6.28 -0.59 2.82
C PHE A 204 -6.14 -0.26 1.31
N PRO A 205 -6.83 -0.92 0.37
CA PRO A 205 -6.75 -0.55 -1.06
C PRO A 205 -7.16 0.90 -1.33
N VAL A 206 -8.11 1.44 -0.57
CA VAL A 206 -8.49 2.87 -0.61
C VAL A 206 -7.32 3.75 -0.18
N GLY A 207 -6.71 3.43 0.95
CA GLY A 207 -5.55 4.15 1.48
C GLY A 207 -4.36 4.12 0.52
N CYS A 208 -4.04 2.95 -0.04
CA CYS A 208 -2.96 2.79 -1.01
C CYS A 208 -3.20 3.63 -2.28
N ALA A 209 -4.42 3.58 -2.82
CA ALA A 209 -4.79 4.40 -3.98
C ALA A 209 -4.68 5.91 -3.69
N PHE A 210 -5.08 6.34 -2.50
CA PHE A 210 -4.95 7.73 -2.05
C PHE A 210 -3.48 8.15 -1.89
N VAL A 211 -2.62 7.31 -1.29
CA VAL A 211 -1.17 7.56 -1.20
C VAL A 211 -0.55 7.73 -2.59
N ILE A 212 -0.94 6.90 -3.56
CA ILE A 212 -0.46 7.01 -4.94
C ILE A 212 -0.90 8.32 -5.58
N TYR A 213 -2.15 8.75 -5.35
CA TYR A 213 -2.63 10.06 -5.78
C TYR A 213 -1.80 11.20 -5.19
N LEU A 214 -1.53 11.19 -3.89
CA LEU A 214 -0.70 12.23 -3.25
C LEU A 214 0.72 12.26 -3.83
N GLY A 215 1.32 11.09 -4.12
CA GLY A 215 2.61 11.03 -4.82
C GLY A 215 2.59 11.67 -6.21
N GLN A 216 1.47 11.59 -6.94
CA GLN A 216 1.29 12.28 -8.21
C GLN A 216 1.19 13.80 -8.02
N LEU A 217 0.48 14.27 -6.99
CA LEU A 217 0.40 15.71 -6.68
C LEU A 217 1.78 16.32 -6.36
N VAL A 218 2.61 15.62 -5.60
CA VAL A 218 3.99 16.05 -5.33
C VAL A 218 4.77 16.18 -6.63
N THR A 219 4.64 15.19 -7.53
CA THR A 219 5.32 15.24 -8.83
C THR A 219 4.88 16.44 -9.66
N ARG A 220 3.58 16.72 -9.72
CA ARG A 220 3.02 17.87 -10.46
C ARG A 220 3.50 19.20 -9.90
N SER A 221 3.51 19.34 -8.58
CA SER A 221 3.97 20.57 -7.90
C SER A 221 5.45 20.84 -8.17
N LEU A 222 6.26 19.78 -8.31
CA LEU A 222 7.67 19.91 -8.67
C LEU A 222 7.90 20.30 -10.13
N ILE A 223 7.03 19.86 -11.04
CA ILE A 223 7.08 20.21 -12.46
C ILE A 223 6.58 21.65 -12.70
N ALA A 224 5.58 22.10 -11.94
CA ALA A 224 5.01 23.43 -12.08
C ALA A 224 5.95 24.58 -11.65
N GLY A 225 6.99 24.30 -10.86
CA GLY A 225 7.93 25.30 -10.33
C GLY A 225 7.28 26.32 -9.38
N PRO A 226 8.05 27.11 -8.61
CA PRO A 226 7.50 28.29 -7.96
C PRO A 226 7.07 29.25 -9.06
N GLY A 227 5.76 29.55 -9.15
CA GLY A 227 5.27 30.61 -10.03
C GLY A 227 5.96 31.95 -9.70
N PRO A 228 6.05 32.89 -10.66
CA PRO A 228 6.68 34.17 -10.42
C PRO A 228 6.04 34.81 -9.18
N GLN A 229 6.87 35.10 -8.18
CA GLN A 229 6.44 35.94 -7.07
C GLN A 229 6.09 37.29 -7.69
N ALA A 230 4.80 37.62 -7.71
CA ALA A 230 4.34 38.96 -8.02
C ALA A 230 4.86 39.88 -6.89
N GLY A 231 5.97 40.55 -7.17
CA GLY A 231 6.43 41.73 -6.45
C GLY A 231 5.80 42.99 -7.03
#